data_AF-A0ABD2SJP9-F1
#
_entry.id   AF-A0ABD2SJP9-F1
#
_cell.length_a   1.000
_cell.length_b   1.000
_cell.length_c   1.000
_cell.angle_alpha   90.00
_cell.angle_beta   90.00
_cell.angle_gamma   90.00
#
_symmetry.space_group_name_H-M   'P 1'
#
loop_
_entity.id
_entity.type
_entity.pdbx_description
1 polymer ?
#
loop_
_entity_poly.entity_id
_entity_poly.type
_entity_poly.pdbx_seq_one_letter_code
_entity_poly.pdbx_strand_id
1 'polypeptide(L)'
;MTEEAANQLMPQVSGWDLVNDGGTLKLHRSWKVKTFTKGLEFFQDVASVAEAEGHHPDLHLVGWNNVKIDIWTHSVGGLTENDFILAAKVNGLDVQHLLSKKLSKPAQNSG
;
A
#
# COMPACT_ATOMS: atom_id res chain seq x y z
N MET A 1 3.38 10.59 -13.61
CA MET A 1 4.83 10.87 -13.51
C MET A 1 5.61 9.76 -14.18
N THR A 2 6.89 9.97 -14.52
CA THR A 2 7.75 8.91 -15.09
C THR A 2 8.21 7.95 -14.00
N GLU A 3 8.76 6.80 -14.41
CA GLU A 3 9.30 5.80 -13.49
C GLU A 3 10.51 6.34 -12.71
N GLU A 4 11.36 7.16 -13.33
CA GLU A 4 12.51 7.77 -12.69
C GLU A 4 12.09 8.74 -11.59
N ALA A 5 11.06 9.57 -11.87
CA ALA A 5 10.49 10.47 -10.87
C ALA A 5 9.85 9.70 -9.71
N ALA A 6 9.12 8.62 -10.00
CA ALA A 6 8.54 7.74 -8.98
C ALA A 6 9.62 7.13 -8.09
N ASN A 7 10.72 6.65 -8.67
CA ASN A 7 11.84 6.07 -7.93
C ASN A 7 12.50 7.05 -6.96
N GLN A 8 12.52 8.35 -7.26
CA GLN A 8 13.03 9.37 -6.34
C GLN A 8 12.15 9.56 -5.10
N LEU A 9 10.87 9.23 -5.17
CA LEU A 9 9.91 9.35 -4.07
C LEU A 9 9.80 8.07 -3.22
N MET A 10 10.26 6.92 -3.73
CA MET A 10 10.22 5.64 -3.02
C MET A 10 10.81 5.66 -1.60
N PRO A 11 11.90 6.40 -1.29
CA PRO A 11 12.41 6.49 0.08
C PRO A 11 11.38 7.03 1.09
N GLN A 12 10.41 7.84 0.65
CA GLN A 12 9.37 8.42 1.50
C GLN A 12 8.26 7.41 1.85
N VAL A 13 8.15 6.32 1.09
CA VAL A 13 7.08 5.32 1.22
C VAL A 13 7.69 3.95 1.49
N SER A 14 8.56 3.87 2.49
CA SER A 14 9.25 2.64 2.88
C SER A 14 8.29 1.45 3.05
N GLY A 15 8.61 0.34 2.38
CA GLY A 15 7.83 -0.89 2.39
C GLY A 15 6.79 -1.02 1.27
N TRP A 16 6.59 0.03 0.46
CA TRP A 16 5.87 -0.06 -0.81
C TRP A 16 6.82 -0.48 -1.93
N ASP A 17 6.28 -1.20 -2.91
CA ASP A 17 6.95 -1.58 -4.14
C ASP A 17 6.40 -0.74 -5.30
N LEU A 18 7.27 -0.37 -6.24
CA LEU A 18 6.85 0.23 -7.51
C LEU A 18 6.66 -0.90 -8.53
N VAL A 19 5.43 -1.07 -9.02
CA VAL A 19 5.10 -2.15 -9.97
C VAL A 19 4.53 -1.58 -11.26
N ASN A 20 4.85 -2.23 -12.38
CA ASN A 20 4.25 -1.97 -13.68
C ASN A 20 3.26 -3.08 -14.02
N ASP A 21 1.98 -2.75 -14.06
CA ASP A 21 0.89 -3.67 -14.36
C ASP A 21 0.21 -3.24 -15.66
N GLY A 22 0.46 -3.99 -16.74
CA GLY A 22 -0.13 -3.72 -18.06
C GLY A 22 0.22 -2.35 -18.64
N GLY A 23 1.39 -1.80 -18.32
CA GLY A 23 1.81 -0.45 -18.75
C GLY A 23 1.42 0.67 -17.78
N THR A 24 0.74 0.36 -16.68
CA THR A 24 0.38 1.33 -15.63
C THR A 24 1.30 1.15 -14.43
N LEU A 25 2.05 2.21 -14.07
CA LEU A 25 2.82 2.24 -12.83
C LEU A 25 1.89 2.41 -11.63
N LYS A 26 2.13 1.63 -10.58
CA LYS A 26 1.35 1.62 -9.33
C LYS A 26 2.29 1.46 -8.13
N LEU A 27 1.87 1.98 -6.98
CA LEU A 27 2.45 1.58 -5.69
C LEU A 27 1.72 0.36 -5.19
N HIS A 28 2.47 -0.64 -4.75
CA HIS A 28 1.93 -1.92 -4.26
C HIS A 28 2.45 -2.22 -2.86
N ARG A 29 1.57 -2.69 -1.98
CA ARG A 29 2.01 -3.27 -0.70
C ARG A 29 1.05 -4.35 -0.20
N SER A 30 1.61 -5.34 0.48
CA SER A 30 0.85 -6.45 1.05
C SER A 30 1.17 -6.70 2.53
N TRP A 31 0.16 -7.12 3.29
CA TRP A 31 0.22 -7.47 4.70
C TRP A 31 -0.54 -8.77 4.98
N LYS A 32 0.00 -9.60 5.87
CA LYS A 32 -0.69 -10.78 6.39
C LYS A 32 -1.37 -10.47 7.71
N VAL A 33 -2.69 -10.51 7.73
CA VAL A 33 -3.52 -10.27 8.94
C VAL A 33 -3.84 -11.57 9.68
N LYS A 34 -4.26 -11.46 10.95
CA LYS A 34 -4.57 -12.61 11.81
C LYS A 34 -5.81 -13.38 11.34
N THR A 35 -6.84 -12.66 10.90
CA THR A 35 -8.15 -13.21 10.53
C THR A 35 -8.76 -12.39 9.39
N PHE A 36 -9.79 -12.94 8.75
CA PHE A 36 -10.58 -12.22 7.75
C PHE A 36 -11.16 -10.90 8.29
N THR A 37 -11.72 -10.93 9.50
CA THR A 37 -12.27 -9.73 10.16
C THR A 37 -11.21 -8.67 10.44
N LYS A 38 -9.97 -9.06 10.75
CA LYS A 38 -8.85 -8.11 10.90
C LYS A 38 -8.41 -7.51 9.58
N GLY A 39 -8.64 -8.20 8.46
CA GLY A 39 -8.49 -7.61 7.13
C GLY A 39 -9.53 -6.53 6.85
N LEU A 40 -10.78 -6.75 7.26
CA LEU A 40 -11.84 -5.74 7.12
C LEU A 40 -11.58 -4.52 8.02
N GLU A 41 -11.11 -4.73 9.26
CA GLU A 41 -10.70 -3.64 10.16
C GLU A 41 -9.57 -2.80 9.54
N PHE A 42 -8.56 -3.44 8.97
CA PHE A 42 -7.49 -2.76 8.24
C PHE A 42 -8.07 -1.87 7.12
N PHE A 43 -8.99 -2.40 6.32
CA PHE A 43 -9.62 -1.63 5.24
C PHE A 43 -10.41 -0.43 5.75
N GLN A 44 -11.06 -0.53 6.90
CA GLN A 44 -11.76 0.60 7.52
C GLN A 44 -10.78 1.73 7.87
N ASP A 45 -9.61 1.39 8.41
CA ASP A 45 -8.57 2.36 8.75
C ASP A 45 -8.02 3.05 7.49
N VAL A 46 -7.72 2.28 6.44
CA VAL A 46 -7.27 2.83 5.15
C VAL A 46 -8.34 3.67 4.47
N ALA A 47 -9.59 3.22 4.48
CA ALA A 47 -10.71 3.96 3.90
C ALA A 47 -10.87 5.34 4.56
N SER A 48 -10.71 5.42 5.88
CA SER A 48 -10.79 6.70 6.60
C SER A 48 -9.70 7.69 6.15
N VAL A 49 -8.49 7.19 5.87
CA VAL A 49 -7.40 8.00 5.30
C VAL A 49 -7.71 8.39 3.86
N ALA A 50 -8.14 7.44 3.03
CA ALA A 50 -8.46 7.66 1.63
C ALA A 50 -9.55 8.72 1.42
N GLU A 51 -10.62 8.67 2.22
CA GLU A 51 -11.69 9.66 2.21
C GLU A 51 -11.20 11.05 2.63
N ALA A 52 -10.33 11.13 3.64
CA ALA A 52 -9.75 12.40 4.07
C ALA A 52 -8.85 13.04 2.99
N GLU A 53 -8.17 12.23 2.19
CA GLU A 53 -7.35 12.69 1.05
C GLU A 53 -8.15 12.94 -0.22
N GLY A 54 -9.39 12.43 -0.30
CA GLY A 54 -10.15 12.40 -1.56
C GLY A 54 -9.45 11.57 -2.65
N HIS A 55 -8.67 10.55 -2.24
CA HIS A 55 -7.91 9.70 -3.15
C HIS A 55 -8.03 8.24 -2.72
N HIS A 56 -8.57 7.41 -3.60
CA HIS A 56 -9.03 6.07 -3.24
C HIS A 56 -8.09 5.00 -3.80
N PRO A 57 -7.50 4.15 -2.93
CA PRO A 57 -6.69 3.04 -3.38
C PRO A 57 -7.54 1.80 -3.68
N ASP A 58 -6.99 0.87 -4.44
CA ASP A 58 -7.58 -0.44 -4.65
C ASP A 58 -7.26 -1.37 -3.48
N LEU A 59 -8.31 -1.89 -2.83
CA LEU A 59 -8.22 -2.74 -1.64
C LEU A 59 -8.57 -4.19 -1.97
N HIS A 60 -7.65 -5.12 -1.72
CA HIS A 60 -7.83 -6.54 -2.05
C HIS A 60 -7.59 -7.43 -0.84
N LEU A 61 -8.56 -8.28 -0.49
CA LEU A 61 -8.39 -9.31 0.53
C LEU A 61 -8.22 -10.67 -0.15
N VAL A 62 -6.98 -11.04 -0.42
CA VAL A 62 -6.61 -12.23 -1.18
C VAL A 62 -6.41 -13.43 -0.24
N GLY A 63 -7.03 -14.57 -0.56
CA GLY A 63 -6.85 -15.80 0.20
C GLY A 63 -7.12 -15.60 1.69
N TRP A 64 -8.23 -14.94 2.02
CA TRP A 64 -8.81 -14.65 3.35
C TRP A 64 -7.97 -13.83 4.35
N ASN A 65 -6.64 -13.72 4.20
CA ASN A 65 -5.78 -12.99 5.16
C ASN A 65 -4.65 -12.16 4.55
N ASN A 66 -4.59 -12.03 3.23
CA ASN A 66 -3.62 -11.15 2.59
C ASN A 66 -4.30 -9.84 2.22
N VAL A 67 -4.08 -8.80 3.01
CA VAL A 67 -4.44 -7.44 2.65
C VAL A 67 -3.43 -6.96 1.63
N LYS A 68 -3.88 -6.66 0.42
CA LYS A 68 -3.09 -6.07 -0.65
C LYS A 68 -3.70 -4.70 -0.98
N ILE A 69 -2.84 -3.70 -1.16
CA ILE A 69 -3.24 -2.34 -1.56
C ILE A 69 -2.44 -1.96 -2.79
N ASP A 70 -3.14 -1.51 -3.82
CA ASP A 70 -2.56 -0.89 -5.01
C ASP A 70 -3.01 0.58 -5.06
N ILE A 71 -2.08 1.50 -5.31
CA ILE A 71 -2.35 2.94 -5.39
C ILE A 71 -1.85 3.49 -6.72
N TRP A 72 -2.76 4.09 -7.48
CA TRP A 72 -2.45 4.91 -8.64
C TRP A 72 -3.61 5.85 -8.98
N THR A 73 -3.32 6.86 -9.81
CA THR A 73 -4.33 7.80 -10.26
C THR A 73 -4.96 7.33 -11.58
N HIS A 74 -6.17 6.76 -11.51
CA HIS A 74 -6.87 6.18 -12.68
C HIS A 74 -7.06 7.18 -13.83
N SER A 75 -7.39 8.44 -13.53
CA SER A 75 -7.65 9.47 -14.54
C SER A 75 -6.42 9.85 -15.36
N VAL A 76 -5.22 9.62 -14.81
CA VAL A 76 -3.92 9.89 -15.47
C VAL A 76 -3.31 8.61 -16.05
N GLY A 77 -3.86 7.43 -15.71
CA GLY A 77 -3.30 6.15 -16.15
C GLY A 77 -1.92 5.86 -15.56
N GLY A 78 -1.63 6.35 -14.35
CA GLY A 78 -0.33 6.16 -13.69
C GLY A 78 -0.20 6.93 -12.39
N LEU A 79 1.03 7.15 -11.94
CA LEU A 79 1.32 7.77 -10.65
C LEU A 79 1.30 9.30 -10.68
N THR A 80 0.83 9.91 -9.59
CA THR A 80 0.91 11.32 -9.22
C THR A 80 1.47 11.45 -7.81
N GLU A 81 1.82 12.66 -7.38
CA GLU A 81 2.34 12.88 -6.02
C GLU A 81 1.33 12.47 -4.94
N ASN A 82 0.02 12.59 -5.23
CA ASN A 82 -1.05 12.19 -4.31
C ASN A 82 -1.01 10.69 -3.99
N ASP A 83 -0.55 9.85 -4.92
CA ASP A 83 -0.38 8.41 -4.69
C ASP A 83 0.66 8.15 -3.58
N PHE A 84 1.76 8.92 -3.59
CA PHE A 84 2.82 8.83 -2.58
C PHE A 84 2.39 9.44 -1.24
N ILE A 85 1.61 10.52 -1.25
CA ILE A 85 1.04 11.12 -0.04
C ILE A 85 0.11 10.12 0.66
N LEU A 86 -0.79 9.48 -0.09
CA LEU A 86 -1.68 8.47 0.46
C LEU A 86 -0.90 7.26 1.00
N ALA A 87 0.08 6.75 0.25
CA ALA A 87 0.95 5.65 0.68
C ALA A 87 1.70 5.98 1.99
N ALA A 88 2.22 7.21 2.12
CA ALA A 88 2.89 7.67 3.33
C ALA A 88 1.93 7.78 4.53
N LYS A 89 0.69 8.22 4.31
CA LYS A 89 -0.35 8.26 5.36
C LYS A 89 -0.77 6.87 5.80
N VAL A 90 -0.90 5.92 4.87
CA VAL A 90 -1.16 4.50 5.18
C VAL A 90 0.00 3.90 6.00
N ASN A 91 1.26 4.27 5.71
CA ASN A 91 2.40 3.85 6.54
C ASN A 91 2.32 4.34 7.99
N GLY A 92 1.64 5.47 8.24
CA GLY A 92 1.45 6.03 9.57
C GLY A 92 0.39 5.33 10.42
N LEU A 93 -0.38 4.40 9.85
CA LEU A 93 -1.39 3.64 10.58
C LEU A 93 -0.76 2.61 11.52
N ASP A 94 -1.19 2.59 12.78
CA ASP A 94 -0.84 1.51 13.70
C ASP A 94 -1.70 0.28 13.42
N VAL A 95 -1.17 -0.61 12.57
CA VAL A 95 -1.83 -1.85 12.17
C VAL A 95 -1.26 -3.09 12.87
N GLN A 96 -0.29 -2.93 13.78
CA GLN A 96 0.46 -4.07 14.34
C GLN A 96 -0.44 -5.06 15.09
N HIS A 97 -1.51 -4.58 15.73
CA HIS A 97 -2.49 -5.44 16.40
C HIS A 97 -3.33 -6.26 15.43
N LEU A 98 -3.38 -5.89 14.15
CA LEU A 98 -4.09 -6.61 13.07
C LEU A 98 -3.25 -7.71 12.43
N LEU A 99 -1.92 -7.54 12.43
CA LEU A 99 -0.98 -8.38 11.68
C LEU A 99 -0.71 -9.74 12.33
N SER A 100 -0.51 -10.76 11.49
CA SER A 100 -0.07 -12.07 11.94
C SER A 100 1.38 -12.01 12.43
N LYS A 101 1.66 -12.59 13.60
CA LYS A 101 3.01 -12.64 14.21
C LYS A 101 4.06 -13.38 13.37
N LYS A 102 3.65 -14.11 12.31
CA LYS A 102 4.54 -15.02 11.57
C LYS A 102 5.43 -14.34 10.53
N LEU A 103 5.28 -13.04 10.24
CA LEU A 103 6.06 -12.33 9.20
C LEU A 103 6.39 -10.87 9.57
N SER A 104 6.90 -10.61 10.78
CA SER A 104 7.43 -9.29 11.15
C SER A 104 8.95 -9.15 10.97
N LYS A 105 9.61 -10.05 10.23
CA LYS A 105 11.03 -9.85 9.87
C LYS A 105 11.11 -9.02 8.58
N PRO A 106 11.75 -7.84 8.58
CA PRO A 106 12.22 -7.23 7.35
C PRO A 106 13.22 -8.19 6.71
N ALA A 107 13.13 -8.39 5.40
CA ALA A 107 14.20 -9.04 4.65
C ALA A 107 15.46 -8.18 4.77
N GLN A 108 16.37 -8.58 5.66
CA GLN A 108 17.74 -8.10 5.67
C GLN A 108 18.43 -8.81 4.50
N ASN A 109 18.70 -8.08 3.41
CA ASN A 109 19.64 -8.56 2.40
C ASN A 109 21.04 -8.50 2.99
N SER A 110 21.57 -9.69 3.31
CA SER A 110 22.98 -9.97 3.52
C SER A 110 23.55 -10.56 2.24
N GLY A 111 24.64 -9.98 1.73
CA GLY A 111 25.47 -10.53 0.65
C GLY A 111 25.82 -9.52 -0.41
#